data_AF-A0AAV4ZLI9-F1
#
_entry.id   AF-A0AAV4ZLI9-F1
#
_cell.length_a   1.000
_cell.length_b   1.000
_cell.length_c   1.000
_cell.angle_alpha   90.00
_cell.angle_beta   90.00
_cell.angle_gamma   90.00
#
_symmetry.space_group_name_H-M   'P 1'
#
loop_
_entity.id
_entity.type
_entity.pdbx_description
1 polymer ?
#
loop_
_entity_poly.entity_id
_entity_poly.type
_entity_poly.pdbx_seq_one_letter_code
_entity_poly.pdbx_strand_id
1 'polypeptide(L)'
;MSDDFSLPQLGGEHDAGLDADSIREAPTSPKSAADLEQLFDVPVMVSAVLGNSRMPIGDLLRLGPGTVLELDRKVGEAIDIFVNNRLVARGEVVLVEDRLGVTMTEIVKSEH
;
A
#
# COMPACT_ATOMS: atom_id res chain seq x y z
N MET A 1 69.05 6.26 -14.32
CA MET A 1 70.14 5.40 -13.82
C MET A 1 70.53 5.99 -12.48
N SER A 2 70.20 5.38 -11.35
CA SER A 2 70.28 3.95 -11.08
C SER A 2 69.24 3.51 -10.02
N ASP A 3 68.82 2.28 -10.20
CA ASP A 3 67.77 1.53 -9.55
C ASP A 3 67.93 1.35 -8.03
N ASP A 4 66.82 1.45 -7.30
CA ASP A 4 66.67 0.89 -5.95
C ASP A 4 65.41 0.01 -5.94
N PHE A 5 65.58 -1.24 -6.37
CA PHE A 5 64.62 -2.32 -6.23
C PHE A 5 65.12 -3.27 -5.16
N SER A 6 64.50 -3.21 -3.97
CA SER A 6 64.64 -4.27 -2.96
C SER A 6 63.28 -4.95 -2.78
N LEU A 7 63.09 -6.08 -3.46
CA LEU A 7 61.97 -6.99 -3.24
C LEU A 7 62.28 -7.93 -2.07
N PRO A 8 61.36 -8.10 -1.10
CA PRO A 8 61.36 -9.28 -0.24
C PRO A 8 60.86 -10.50 -1.02
N GLN A 9 61.69 -11.54 -1.09
CA GLN A 9 61.27 -12.88 -1.50
C GLN A 9 60.36 -13.48 -0.42
N LEU A 10 59.14 -13.83 -0.79
CA LEU A 10 58.30 -14.79 -0.06
C LEU A 10 57.78 -15.81 -1.07
N GLY A 11 58.59 -16.85 -1.28
CA GLY A 11 58.11 -18.14 -1.76
C GLY A 11 57.47 -18.88 -0.60
N GLY A 12 56.26 -19.37 -0.83
CA GLY A 12 55.46 -20.08 0.16
C GLY A 12 54.13 -20.46 -0.46
N GLU A 13 54.18 -21.50 -1.28
CA GLU A 13 53.03 -22.25 -1.77
C GLU A 13 52.09 -22.55 -0.58
N HIS A 14 50.82 -22.13 -0.70
CA HIS A 14 49.72 -22.72 0.06
C HIS A 14 48.60 -23.05 -0.92
N ASP A 15 48.63 -24.31 -1.31
CA ASP A 15 47.54 -25.14 -1.78
C ASP A 15 46.37 -25.16 -0.77
N ALA A 16 45.17 -25.39 -1.29
CA ALA A 16 43.92 -25.74 -0.61
C ALA A 16 43.31 -24.71 0.38
N GLY A 17 42.04 -24.33 0.32
CA GLY A 17 40.93 -24.81 -0.49
C GLY A 17 39.89 -23.71 -0.63
N LEU A 18 39.27 -23.68 -1.81
CA LEU A 18 38.06 -22.93 -2.05
C LEU A 18 36.95 -23.69 -1.32
N ASP A 19 36.64 -23.29 -0.08
CA ASP A 19 35.46 -23.77 0.63
C ASP A 19 34.22 -23.26 -0.11
N ALA A 20 33.79 -24.05 -1.09
CA ALA A 20 32.57 -23.87 -1.87
C ALA A 20 31.30 -24.21 -1.04
N ASP A 21 31.25 -23.80 0.22
CA ASP A 21 30.10 -24.01 1.11
C ASP A 21 29.85 -22.81 2.04
N SER A 22 29.92 -21.61 1.48
CA SER A 22 29.38 -20.42 2.15
C SER A 22 28.59 -19.55 1.19
N ILE A 23 27.70 -20.18 0.42
CA ILE A 23 26.41 -19.54 0.19
C ILE A 23 25.66 -19.69 1.50
N ARG A 24 25.87 -18.71 2.39
CA ARG A 24 25.03 -18.52 3.57
C ARG A 24 23.60 -18.35 3.05
N GLU A 25 22.85 -19.43 3.16
CA GLU A 25 21.40 -19.45 3.06
C GLU A 25 20.91 -18.34 3.99
N ALA A 26 20.41 -17.23 3.41
CA ALA A 26 19.79 -16.19 4.20
C ALA A 26 18.65 -16.87 4.96
N PRO A 27 18.62 -16.81 6.30
CA PRO A 27 17.60 -17.50 7.06
C PRO A 27 16.25 -16.94 6.61
N THR A 28 15.42 -17.78 5.99
CA THR A 28 13.98 -17.53 5.92
C THR A 28 13.46 -17.70 7.35
N SER A 29 13.73 -16.71 8.20
CA SER A 29 13.14 -16.61 9.51
C SER A 29 11.62 -16.62 9.33
N PRO A 30 10.87 -17.48 10.04
CA PRO A 30 9.42 -17.41 10.01
C PRO A 30 9.04 -16.01 10.47
N LYS A 31 8.37 -15.23 9.60
CA LYS A 31 7.85 -13.90 9.92
C LYS A 31 7.10 -14.03 11.24
N SER A 32 7.64 -13.44 12.29
CA SER A 32 7.09 -13.58 13.63
C SER A 32 5.80 -12.78 13.71
N ALA A 33 4.85 -13.20 14.55
CA ALA A 33 3.60 -12.46 14.77
C ALA A 33 3.86 -11.00 15.20
N ALA A 34 5.03 -10.72 15.81
CA ALA A 34 5.47 -9.40 16.24
C ALA A 34 5.89 -8.48 15.07
N ASP A 35 6.38 -9.01 13.94
CA ASP A 35 6.65 -8.20 12.74
C ASP A 35 5.35 -7.71 12.08
N LEU A 36 4.25 -8.46 12.24
CA LEU A 36 2.91 -8.04 11.81
C LEU A 36 2.33 -6.97 12.74
N GLU A 37 2.73 -6.94 14.02
CA GLU A 37 2.26 -5.91 14.97
C GLU A 37 2.70 -4.50 14.58
N GLN A 38 3.92 -4.35 14.04
CA GLN A 38 4.42 -3.07 13.54
C GLN A 38 3.71 -2.59 12.26
N LEU A 39 3.05 -3.48 11.50
CA LEU A 39 2.31 -3.10 10.30
C LEU A 39 0.93 -2.50 10.61
N PHE A 40 0.38 -2.73 11.81
CA PHE A 40 -0.95 -2.19 12.18
C PHE A 40 -0.98 -0.67 12.31
N ASP A 41 0.16 -0.01 12.52
CA ASP A 41 0.25 1.45 12.68
C ASP A 41 0.46 2.21 11.36
N VAL A 42 0.39 1.52 10.21
CA VAL A 42 0.53 2.20 8.92
C VAL A 42 -0.72 3.03 8.63
N PRO A 43 -0.59 4.36 8.42
CA PRO A 43 -1.73 5.20 8.10
C PRO A 43 -2.29 4.83 6.72
N VAL A 44 -3.59 4.55 6.66
CA VAL A 44 -4.30 4.24 5.42
C VAL A 44 -5.27 5.36 5.04
N MET A 45 -5.41 5.62 3.75
CA MET A 45 -6.42 6.54 3.24
C MET A 45 -7.75 5.82 3.12
N VAL A 46 -8.75 6.29 3.85
CA VAL A 46 -10.13 5.84 3.77
C VAL A 46 -10.94 6.85 2.97
N SER A 47 -11.73 6.39 2.01
CA SER A 47 -12.59 7.23 1.17
C SER A 47 -14.00 6.66 1.18
N ALA A 48 -14.97 7.49 1.57
CA ALA A 48 -16.38 7.14 1.52
C ALA A 48 -17.01 7.79 0.27
N VAL A 49 -17.56 6.98 -0.62
CA VAL A 49 -18.08 7.44 -1.91
C VAL A 49 -19.60 7.39 -1.90
N LEU A 50 -20.22 8.58 -1.97
CA LEU A 50 -21.67 8.73 -2.02
C LEU A 50 -22.27 8.14 -3.31
N GLY A 51 -21.59 8.31 -4.44
CA GLY A 51 -22.05 7.82 -5.73
C GLY A 51 -21.16 8.30 -6.88
N ASN A 52 -21.37 7.70 -8.05
CA ASN A 52 -20.59 7.93 -9.25
C ASN A 52 -21.50 8.45 -10.35
N SER A 53 -20.96 9.24 -11.27
CA SER A 53 -21.69 9.66 -12.46
C SER A 53 -20.77 9.60 -13.67
N ARG A 54 -21.29 9.09 -14.79
CA ARG A 54 -20.55 9.00 -16.05
C ARG A 54 -21.17 9.98 -17.03
N MET A 55 -20.35 10.89 -17.56
CA MET A 55 -20.78 11.90 -18.53
C MET A 55 -19.72 12.03 -19.64
N PRO A 56 -20.11 12.48 -20.85
CA PRO A 56 -19.16 12.81 -21.88
C PRO A 56 -18.34 14.05 -21.50
N ILE A 57 -17.12 14.15 -22.03
CA ILE A 57 -16.20 15.26 -21.76
C ILE A 57 -16.84 16.63 -22.09
N GLY A 58 -17.71 16.67 -23.11
CA GLY A 58 -18.43 17.88 -23.49
C GLY A 58 -19.33 18.43 -22.40
N ASP A 59 -19.97 17.58 -21.60
CA ASP A 59 -20.84 17.99 -20.50
C ASP A 59 -20.01 18.41 -19.28
N LEU A 60 -18.89 17.73 -19.04
CA LEU A 60 -17.94 18.10 -17.99
C LEU A 60 -17.40 19.54 -18.18
N LEU A 61 -17.08 19.92 -19.43
CA LEU A 61 -16.62 21.27 -19.76
C LEU A 61 -17.71 22.34 -19.62
N ARG A 62 -18.99 21.94 -19.61
CA ARG A 62 -20.14 22.84 -19.44
C ARG A 62 -20.54 23.00 -17.98
N LEU A 63 -19.97 22.21 -17.06
CA LEU A 63 -20.26 22.34 -15.64
C LEU A 63 -19.82 23.70 -15.13
N GLY A 64 -20.71 24.36 -14.40
CA GLY A 64 -20.45 25.64 -13.76
C GLY A 64 -20.99 25.66 -12.34
N PRO A 65 -20.77 26.77 -11.61
CA PRO A 65 -21.40 26.98 -10.33
C PRO A 65 -22.92 26.86 -10.43
N GLY A 66 -23.51 26.02 -9.59
CA GLY A 66 -24.97 25.78 -9.57
C GLY A 66 -25.44 24.61 -10.44
N THR A 67 -24.56 23.92 -11.17
CA THR A 67 -24.95 22.69 -11.85
C THR A 67 -25.18 21.56 -10.84
N VAL A 68 -26.37 20.97 -10.89
CA VAL A 68 -26.73 19.79 -10.07
C VAL A 68 -26.41 18.54 -10.87
N LEU A 69 -25.60 17.66 -10.29
CA LEU A 69 -25.24 16.39 -10.90
C LEU A 69 -26.00 15.25 -10.24
N GLU A 70 -26.71 14.48 -11.04
CA GLU A 70 -27.33 13.24 -10.59
C GLU A 70 -26.27 12.14 -10.51
N LEU A 71 -26.24 11.47 -9.36
CA LEU A 71 -25.42 10.29 -9.11
C LEU A 71 -26.25 9.03 -9.36
N ASP A 72 -25.58 7.89 -9.53
CA ASP A 72 -26.22 6.59 -9.74
C ASP A 72 -26.87 6.01 -8.47
N ARG A 73 -26.53 6.52 -7.29
CA ARG A 73 -27.01 6.00 -5.99
C ARG A 73 -28.30 6.68 -5.52
N LYS A 74 -29.23 5.91 -4.95
CA LYS A 74 -30.49 6.43 -4.38
C LYS A 74 -30.32 6.92 -2.94
N VAL A 75 -31.20 7.84 -2.53
CA VAL A 75 -31.27 8.30 -1.14
C VAL A 75 -31.64 7.13 -0.22
N GLY A 76 -30.85 6.92 0.83
CA GLY A 76 -31.07 5.84 1.80
C GLY A 76 -30.41 4.51 1.43
N GLU A 77 -29.65 4.44 0.33
CA GLU A 77 -28.81 3.29 0.04
C GLU A 77 -27.47 3.39 0.78
N ALA A 78 -26.95 2.26 1.24
CA ALA A 78 -25.63 2.20 1.87
C ALA A 78 -24.57 2.68 0.86
N ILE A 79 -23.66 3.57 1.28
CA ILE A 79 -22.53 4.08 0.52
C ILE A 79 -21.32 3.13 0.57
N ASP A 80 -20.42 3.27 -0.41
CA ASP A 80 -19.24 2.42 -0.50
C ASP A 80 -18.05 3.04 0.23
N ILE A 81 -17.34 2.22 1.00
CA ILE A 81 -16.14 2.62 1.74
C ILE A 81 -14.94 1.93 1.13
N PHE A 82 -14.00 2.74 0.64
CA PHE A 82 -12.76 2.32 0.05
C PHE A 82 -11.59 2.57 0.99
N VAL A 83 -10.64 1.65 1.02
CA VAL A 83 -9.34 1.82 1.65
C VAL A 83 -8.28 1.55 0.59
N ASN A 84 -7.43 2.54 0.30
CA ASN A 84 -6.41 2.43 -0.76
C ASN A 84 -6.99 1.88 -2.09
N ASN A 85 -8.10 2.47 -2.55
CA ASN A 85 -8.85 2.08 -3.76
C ASN A 85 -9.52 0.68 -3.73
N ARG A 86 -9.52 -0.02 -2.59
CA ARG A 86 -10.22 -1.31 -2.44
C ARG A 86 -11.52 -1.13 -1.66
N LEU A 87 -12.62 -1.68 -2.18
CA LEU A 87 -13.89 -1.74 -1.44
C LEU A 87 -13.72 -2.64 -0.20
N VAL A 88 -13.90 -2.08 0.99
CA VAL A 88 -13.76 -2.82 2.25
C VAL A 88 -15.08 -2.95 3.01
N ALA A 89 -16.02 -2.03 2.79
CA ALA A 89 -17.25 -1.99 3.56
C ALA A 89 -18.32 -1.18 2.84
N ARG A 90 -19.55 -1.36 3.31
CA ARG A 90 -20.70 -0.51 3.02
C ARG A 90 -21.20 0.11 4.32
N GLY A 91 -21.76 1.31 4.23
CA GLY A 91 -22.25 2.02 5.40
C GLY A 91 -23.31 3.06 5.10
N GLU A 92 -24.02 3.51 6.10
CA GLU A 92 -25.03 4.55 5.96
C GLU A 92 -24.49 5.90 6.42
N VAL A 93 -24.88 6.97 5.72
CA VAL A 93 -24.49 8.33 6.10
C VAL A 93 -25.34 8.79 7.28
N VAL A 94 -24.66 9.24 8.33
CA VAL A 94 -25.28 9.76 9.54
C VAL A 94 -24.74 11.15 9.83
N LEU A 95 -25.54 12.00 10.49
CA LEU A 95 -25.07 13.29 10.98
C LEU A 95 -24.73 13.14 12.46
N VAL A 96 -23.46 13.39 12.81
CA VAL A 96 -22.96 13.32 14.19
C VAL A 96 -22.35 14.68 14.52
N GLU A 97 -22.92 15.39 15.49
CA GLU A 97 -22.38 16.67 15.97
C GLU A 97 -22.11 17.69 14.83
N ASP A 98 -23.09 17.85 13.93
CA ASP A 98 -22.98 18.70 12.72
C ASP A 98 -21.91 18.26 11.70
N ARG A 99 -21.35 17.07 11.86
CA ARG A 99 -20.40 16.46 10.93
C ARG A 99 -21.03 15.27 10.23
N LEU A 100 -20.66 15.10 8.96
CA LEU A 100 -20.99 13.87 8.22
C LEU A 100 -20.16 12.72 8.79
N GLY A 101 -20.86 11.70 9.27
CA GLY A 101 -20.32 10.41 9.69
C GLY A 101 -20.84 9.28 8.81
N VAL A 102 -20.21 8.12 8.94
CA VAL A 102 -20.62 6.91 8.22
C VAL A 102 -20.66 5.76 9.23
N THR A 103 -21.83 5.14 9.36
CA THR A 103 -22.02 3.94 10.19
C THR A 103 -21.80 2.71 9.33
N MET A 104 -20.88 1.83 9.71
CA MET A 104 -20.63 0.60 8.97
C MET A 104 -21.82 -0.35 9.09
N THR A 105 -22.38 -0.76 7.95
CA THR A 105 -23.47 -1.76 7.91
C THR A 105 -22.95 -3.13 7.54
N GLU A 106 -22.01 -3.21 6.59
CA GLU A 106 -21.44 -4.46 6.13
C GLU A 106 -19.93 -4.32 5.92
N ILE A 107 -19.16 -5.34 6.33
CA ILE A 107 -17.72 -5.41 6.08
C ILE A 107 -17.49 -6.48 5.02
N VAL A 108 -16.95 -6.06 3.89
CA VAL A 108 -16.50 -6.97 2.84
C VAL A 108 -15.13 -7.51 3.28
N LYS A 109 -15.13 -8.73 3.84
CA LYS A 109 -13.87 -9.42 4.13
C LYS A 109 -13.09 -9.58 2.83
N SER A 110 -11.94 -8.94 2.81
CA SER A 110 -10.91 -9.20 1.84
C SER A 110 -10.34 -10.58 2.14
N GLU A 111 -10.85 -11.63 1.49
CA GLU A 111 -10.16 -12.93 1.51
C GLU A 111 -8.84 -12.77 0.76
N HIS A 112 -7.75 -12.70 1.52
CA HIS A 112 -6.40 -13.08 1.14
C HIS A 112 -5.55 -13.28 2.39
#